data_AF-A0A6B3IHI8-F1
#
_entry.id   AF-A0A6B3IHI8-F1
#
_cell.length_a   1.000
_cell.length_b   1.000
_cell.length_c   1.000
_cell.angle_alpha   90.00
_cell.angle_beta   90.00
_cell.angle_gamma   90.00
#
_symmetry.space_group_name_H-M   'P 1'
#
loop_
_entity.id
_entity.type
_entity.pdbx_description
1 polymer ?
#
loop_
_entity_poly.entity_id
_entity_poly.type
_entity_poly.pdbx_seq_one_letter_code
_entity_poly.pdbx_strand_id
1 'polypeptide(L)' 'LRSRDPLHALDLAAFGEARPLPGDDVVRLADATRGAYRTVVVREGRLAGGVLLGDLGAVSGLARTWQDD' A
#
# COMPACT_ATOMS: atom_id res chain seq x y z
N LEU A 1 24.23 -17.88 -15.57
CA LEU A 1 22.91 -17.98 -14.90
C LEU A 1 22.35 -16.56 -14.68
N ARG A 2 21.85 -15.91 -15.73
CA ARG A 2 21.02 -14.70 -15.59
C ARG A 2 19.59 -15.15 -15.83
N SER A 3 18.84 -15.36 -14.74
CA SER A 3 17.41 -15.65 -14.81
C SER A 3 16.69 -14.73 -13.85
N ARG A 4 16.12 -13.66 -14.36
CA ARG A 4 14.77 -13.17 -14.03
C ARG A 4 14.35 -12.29 -15.20
N ASP A 5 13.41 -12.80 -15.97
CA ASP A 5 12.66 -11.97 -16.93
C ASP A 5 11.90 -10.91 -16.09
N PRO A 6 12.14 -9.60 -16.27
CA PRO A 6 11.67 -8.55 -15.36
C PRO A 6 10.19 -8.15 -15.58
N LEU A 7 9.42 -8.93 -16.33
CA LEU A 7 7.99 -8.69 -16.50
C LEU A 7 7.25 -9.11 -15.22
N HIS A 8 7.14 -8.15 -14.29
CA HIS A 8 6.17 -8.04 -13.19
C HIS A 8 6.47 -8.79 -11.88
N ALA A 9 7.63 -8.55 -11.27
CA ALA A 9 7.74 -8.75 -9.83
C ALA A 9 6.94 -7.64 -9.11
N LEU A 10 5.97 -8.04 -8.30
CA LEU A 10 5.08 -7.13 -7.57
C LEU A 10 5.58 -6.97 -6.14
N ASP A 11 5.89 -5.75 -5.72
CA ASP A 11 6.24 -5.49 -4.32
C ASP A 11 4.98 -5.41 -3.45
N LEU A 12 5.05 -6.00 -2.27
CA LEU A 12 3.98 -6.03 -1.28
C LEU A 12 4.53 -5.54 0.06
N ALA A 13 3.81 -4.59 0.67
CA ALA A 13 4.05 -4.18 2.05
C ALA A 13 2.74 -4.19 2.83
N ALA A 14 2.80 -4.65 4.08
CA ALA A 14 1.70 -4.55 5.03
C ALA A 14 2.22 -3.90 6.31
N PHE A 15 1.37 -3.10 6.94
CA PHE A 15 1.71 -2.40 8.17
C PHE A 15 0.46 -2.25 9.05
N GLY A 16 0.70 -2.12 10.36
CA GLY A 16 -0.34 -1.95 11.37
C GLY A 16 -1.40 -3.05 11.34
N GLU A 17 -2.60 -2.71 11.81
CA GLU A 17 -3.77 -3.57 11.80
C GLU A 17 -4.52 -3.45 10.46
N ALA A 18 -4.00 -4.14 9.45
CA ALA A 18 -4.55 -4.09 8.10
C ALA A 18 -5.91 -4.79 7.92
N ARG A 19 -6.40 -5.49 8.96
CA ARG A 19 -7.72 -6.13 8.96
C ARG A 19 -8.75 -5.20 9.60
N PRO A 20 -9.78 -4.78 8.84
CA PRO A 20 -10.82 -3.91 9.39
C PRO A 20 -11.69 -4.65 10.41
N LEU A 21 -12.10 -3.92 11.45
CA LEU A 21 -13.14 -4.29 12.40
C LEU A 21 -14.47 -3.60 12.04
N PRO A 22 -15.61 -4.05 12.59
CA PRO A 22 -16.87 -3.33 12.43
C PRO A 22 -16.76 -1.87 12.89
N GLY A 23 -17.19 -0.95 12.04
CA GLY A 23 -17.10 0.50 12.29
C GLY A 23 -15.84 1.17 11.74
N ASP A 24 -14.87 0.40 11.22
CA ASP A 24 -13.74 0.97 10.49
C ASP A 24 -14.14 1.38 9.07
N ASP A 25 -13.51 2.45 8.59
CA ASP A 25 -13.56 2.85 7.21
C ASP A 25 -12.42 2.18 6.42
N VAL A 26 -12.72 1.73 5.20
CA VAL A 26 -11.73 1.13 4.31
C VAL A 26 -11.61 1.95 3.04
N VAL A 27 -10.44 2.57 2.85
CA VAL A 27 -10.14 3.35 1.65
C VAL A 27 -9.30 2.51 0.70
N ARG A 28 -9.74 2.40 -0.56
CA ARG A 28 -9.04 1.66 -1.61
C ARG A 28 -8.70 2.60 -2.75
N LEU A 29 -7.43 2.62 -3.15
CA LEU A 29 -6.96 3.35 -4.32
C LEU A 29 -6.27 2.36 -5.26
N ALA A 30 -6.80 2.25 -6.48
CA ALA A 30 -6.22 1.46 -7.54
C ALA A 30 -5.83 2.38 -8.70
N ASP A 31 -4.55 2.40 -9.06
CA ASP A 31 -4.06 3.02 -10.29
C ASP A 31 -3.55 1.90 -11.21
N ALA A 32 -4.46 1.44 -12.06
CA ALA A 32 -4.21 0.35 -13.00
C ALA A 32 -3.12 0.68 -14.03
N THR A 33 -2.91 1.97 -14.34
CA THR A 33 -1.88 2.39 -15.31
C THR A 33 -0.47 2.32 -14.75
N ARG A 34 -0.35 2.35 -13.41
CA ARG A 34 0.92 2.27 -12.68
C ARG A 34 1.11 0.97 -11.92
N GLY A 35 0.20 0.00 -12.11
CA GLY A 35 0.22 -1.28 -11.41
C GLY A 35 0.18 -1.16 -9.88
N ALA A 36 -0.37 -0.05 -9.35
CA ALA A 36 -0.36 0.24 -7.92
C ALA A 36 -1.76 0.07 -7.32
N TYR A 37 -1.85 -0.68 -6.24
CA TYR A 37 -3.04 -0.91 -5.46
C TYR A 37 -2.75 -0.67 -3.98
N ARG A 38 -3.62 0.08 -3.32
CA ARG A 38 -3.49 0.45 -1.92
C ARG A 38 -4.81 0.23 -1.21
N THR A 39 -4.76 -0.38 -0.05
CA THR A 39 -5.90 -0.46 0.87
C THR A 39 -5.43 0.00 2.23
N VAL A 40 -6.17 0.90 2.84
CA VAL A 40 -5.92 1.36 4.21
C VAL A 40 -7.19 1.23 5.05
N VAL A 41 -6.98 0.89 6.31
CA VAL A 41 -8.01 0.84 7.35
C VAL A 41 -7.89 2.11 8.17
N VAL A 42 -8.99 2.82 8.30
CA VAL A 42 -9.11 4.01 9.14
C VAL A 42 -10.05 3.68 10.28
N ARG A 43 -9.58 3.88 11.52
CA ARG A 43 -10.34 3.67 12.74
C ARG A 43 -10.41 4.99 13.50
N GLU A 44 -11.63 5.42 13.82
CA GLU A 44 -11.86 6.66 14.58
C GLU A 44 -11.16 7.88 13.93
N GLY A 45 -11.15 7.93 12.59
CA GLY A 45 -10.50 9.00 11.83
C GLY A 45 -8.97 8.92 11.76
N ARG A 46 -8.35 7.84 12.24
CA ARG A 46 -6.89 7.63 12.21
C ARG A 46 -6.50 6.38 11.43
N LEU A 47 -5.31 6.39 10.82
CA LEU A 47 -4.80 5.24 10.09
C LEU A 47 -4.45 4.09 11.05
N ALA A 48 -5.17 2.97 10.92
CA ALA A 48 -4.94 1.77 11.74
C ALA A 48 -3.94 0.80 11.09
N GLY A 49 -3.93 0.72 9.76
CA GLY A 49 -3.04 -0.18 9.01
C GLY A 49 -3.38 -0.22 7.53
N GLY A 50 -2.67 -1.04 6.76
CA GLY A 50 -2.93 -1.17 5.33
C GLY A 50 -2.04 -2.15 4.59
N VAL A 51 -2.39 -2.36 3.34
CA VAL A 51 -1.63 -3.16 2.36
C VAL A 51 -1.34 -2.30 1.15
N LEU A 52 -0.08 -2.29 0.73
CA LEU A 52 0.44 -1.61 -0.44
C LEU A 52 0.97 -2.65 -1.41
N LEU A 53 0.60 -2.54 -2.68
CA LEU A 53 0.92 -3.47 -3.73
C LEU A 53 1.29 -2.68 -4.99
N GLY A 54 2.44 -2.92 -5.62
CA GLY A 54 2.83 -2.24 -6.86
C GLY A 54 4.34 -2.07 -7.02
N ASP A 55 4.78 -1.52 -8.16
CA ASP A 55 6.17 -1.11 -8.36
C ASP A 55 6.50 0.09 -7.44
N LEU A 56 7.23 -0.17 -6.36
CA LEU A 56 7.57 0.85 -5.36
C LEU A 56 8.51 1.94 -5.91
N GLY A 57 9.02 1.80 -7.15
CA GLY A 57 9.73 2.86 -7.87
C GLY A 57 8.89 4.11 -8.16
N ALA A 58 7.55 3.99 -8.21
CA ALA A 58 6.62 5.12 -8.31
C ALA A 58 6.17 5.65 -6.93
N VAL A 59 6.64 5.06 -5.83
CA VAL A 59 6.13 5.27 -4.46
C VAL A 59 7.16 5.95 -3.55
N SER A 60 8.11 6.71 -4.11
CA SER A 60 9.03 7.56 -3.32
C SER A 60 8.36 8.78 -2.66
N GLY A 61 7.08 9.06 -2.96
CA GLY A 61 6.37 10.24 -2.43
C GLY A 61 5.66 10.06 -1.08
N LEU A 62 5.23 8.85 -0.73
CA LEU A 62 4.27 8.66 0.38
C LEU A 62 4.87 8.11 1.67
N ALA A 63 6.03 7.44 1.60
CA ALA A 63 6.74 7.02 2.82
C ALA A 63 7.30 8.20 3.63
N ARG A 64 7.62 9.31 2.94
CA ARG A 64 8.11 10.54 3.60
C ARG A 64 7.00 11.31 4.30
N THR A 65 5.74 11.12 3.92
CA THR A 65 4.58 11.78 4.56
C THR A 65 4.17 11.12 5.89
N TRP A 66 4.67 9.91 6.18
CA TRP A 66 4.36 9.20 7.44
C TRP A 66 5.47 9.34 8.49
N GLN A 67 6.67 9.82 8.12
CA GLN A 67 7.76 10.04 9.09
C GLN A 67 7.72 11.42 9.76
N ASP A 68 6.88 12.32 9.27
CA ASP A 68 6.81 13.72 9.72
C ASP A 68 5.64 14.01 10.68
N ASP A 69 4.95 12.99 11.20
CA ASP A 69 3.90 13.12 12.24
C ASP A 69 4.14 12.20 13.45
#